data_AF-A0A1A9HL01-F1
#
_entry.id   AF-A0A1A9HL01-F1
#
_cell.length_a   1.000
_cell.length_b   1.000
_cell.length_c   1.000
_cell.angle_alpha   90.00
_cell.angle_beta   90.00
_cell.angle_gamma   90.00
#
_symmetry.space_group_name_H-M   'P 1'
#
loop_
_entity.id
_entity.type
_entity.pdbx_description
1 polymer ?
#
loop_
_entity_poly.entity_id
_entity_poly.type
_entity_poly.pdbx_seq_one_letter_code
_entity_poly.pdbx_strand_id
1 'polypeptide(L)'
;MPHLHNGTGTKYFGKRDVDIRGTYVTTEWLTVWQLPILPIRSLRVYPMTEQLVTGHGTEQHFHAERVPLNWRQILNIYAVEVTCLAIAWVLFKRYMS
;
A
#
# COMPACT_ATOMS: atom_id res chain seq x y z
N MET A 1 -12.08 0.28 -2.31
CA MET A 1 -11.24 1.50 -2.24
C MET A 1 -11.23 2.12 -3.62
N PRO A 2 -11.41 3.45 -3.78
CA PRO A 2 -11.53 4.05 -5.11
C PRO A 2 -10.20 3.94 -5.85
N HIS A 3 -10.20 3.23 -6.98
CA HIS A 3 -9.07 3.17 -7.90
C HIS A 3 -9.31 4.20 -8.99
N LEU A 4 -8.46 5.23 -9.10
CA LEU A 4 -8.52 6.18 -10.21
C LEU A 4 -7.68 5.67 -11.39
N HIS A 5 -8.32 5.66 -12.55
CA HIS A 5 -7.76 5.34 -13.87
C HIS A 5 -6.56 6.25 -14.20
N ASN A 6 -5.58 5.69 -14.91
CA ASN A 6 -4.44 6.35 -15.58
C ASN A 6 -3.05 6.28 -14.90
N GLY A 7 -2.78 5.28 -14.06
CA GLY A 7 -1.41 4.92 -13.66
C GLY A 7 -0.66 5.96 -12.81
N THR A 8 -1.25 7.13 -12.57
CA THR A 8 -0.84 8.13 -11.60
C THR A 8 -1.99 8.29 -10.61
N GLY A 9 -1.74 8.04 -9.34
CA GLY A 9 -2.79 8.02 -8.31
C GLY A 9 -2.22 7.73 -6.94
N THR A 10 -3.09 7.60 -5.94
CA THR A 10 -2.67 7.19 -4.61
C THR A 10 -3.01 5.72 -4.34
N LYS A 11 -2.09 5.00 -3.72
CA LYS A 11 -2.27 3.58 -3.39
C LYS A 11 -1.69 3.25 -2.04
N TYR A 12 -2.36 2.37 -1.31
CA TYR A 12 -1.86 1.87 -0.04
C TYR A 12 -0.86 0.74 -0.28
N PHE A 13 0.36 0.87 0.26
CA PHE A 13 1.38 -0.18 0.22
C PHE A 13 1.85 -0.56 1.61
N GLY A 14 2.04 -1.87 1.77
CA GLY A 14 2.52 -2.50 2.97
C GLY A 14 1.50 -2.55 4.11
N LYS A 15 1.76 -3.46 5.03
CA LYS A 15 1.03 -3.66 6.28
C LYS A 15 2.06 -3.89 7.38
N ARG A 16 2.06 -3.05 8.42
CA ARG A 16 2.97 -3.16 9.57
C ARG A 16 2.20 -2.99 10.88
N ASP A 17 2.82 -3.38 11.99
CA ASP A 17 2.30 -3.23 13.35
C ASP A 17 0.92 -3.87 13.48
N VAL A 18 0.83 -5.11 12.99
CA VAL A 18 -0.40 -5.91 13.04
C VAL A 18 -0.61 -6.34 14.47
N ASP A 19 -1.69 -5.85 15.05
CA ASP A 19 -2.10 -6.17 16.41
C ASP A 19 -2.97 -7.44 16.44
N ILE A 20 -3.12 -8.04 17.61
CA ILE A 20 -3.95 -9.25 17.85
C ILE A 20 -5.42 -9.04 17.48
N ARG A 21 -5.88 -7.77 17.48
CA ARG A 21 -7.21 -7.35 17.05
C ARG A 21 -7.32 -7.16 15.53
N GLY A 22 -6.26 -7.42 14.78
CA GLY A 22 -6.21 -7.27 13.32
C GLY A 22 -6.02 -5.83 12.84
N THR A 23 -5.85 -4.88 13.76
CA THR A 23 -5.45 -3.49 13.50
C THR A 23 -4.09 -3.45 12.82
N TYR A 24 -3.89 -2.57 11.85
CA TYR A 24 -2.60 -2.46 11.17
C TYR A 24 -2.32 -1.06 10.64
N VAL A 25 -1.04 -0.73 10.47
CA VAL A 25 -0.60 0.49 9.81
C VAL A 25 -0.32 0.22 8.34
N THR A 26 -0.87 1.04 7.47
CA THR A 26 -0.57 1.09 6.04
C THR A 26 -0.10 2.49 5.64
N THR A 27 0.66 2.60 4.57
CA THR A 27 1.11 3.90 4.07
C THR A 27 0.49 4.15 2.70
N GLU A 28 -0.09 5.33 2.52
CA GLU A 28 -0.56 5.82 1.24
C GLU A 28 0.60 6.43 0.48
N TRP A 29 0.74 6.05 -0.78
CA TRP A 29 1.81 6.48 -1.67
C TRP A 29 1.23 7.16 -2.88
N LEU A 30 1.89 8.22 -3.33
CA LEU A 30 1.77 8.67 -4.70
C LEU A 30 2.47 7.64 -5.58
N THR A 31 1.71 7.04 -6.49
CA THR A 31 2.20 6.05 -7.44
C THR A 31 2.25 6.61 -8.84
N VAL A 32 3.30 6.25 -9.58
CA VAL A 32 3.38 6.42 -11.04
C VAL A 32 3.75 5.07 -11.63
N TRP A 33 3.02 4.62 -12.66
CA TRP A 33 3.17 3.28 -13.24
C TRP A 33 3.18 2.15 -12.20
N GLN A 34 2.35 2.27 -11.16
CA GLN A 34 2.27 1.33 -10.02
C GLN A 34 3.49 1.30 -9.08
N LEU A 35 4.51 2.14 -9.32
CA LEU A 35 5.67 2.28 -8.44
C LEU A 35 5.41 3.34 -7.37
N PRO A 36 5.59 3.02 -6.07
CA PRO A 36 5.39 3.95 -4.98
C PRO A 36 6.51 5.01 -4.92
N ILE A 37 6.26 6.22 -5.41
CA ILE A 37 7.28 7.27 -5.47
C ILE A 37 7.41 8.01 -4.13
N LEU A 38 6.31 8.55 -3.62
CA LEU A 38 6.31 9.44 -2.45
C LEU A 38 5.31 8.95 -1.41
N PRO A 39 5.71 8.72 -0.15
CA PRO A 39 4.76 8.45 0.93
C PRO A 39 4.01 9.73 1.28
N ILE A 40 2.68 9.69 1.23
CA ILE A 40 1.81 10.84 1.50
C ILE A 40 1.46 10.88 2.99
N ARG A 41 0.97 9.75 3.53
CA ARG A 41 0.57 9.61 4.93
C ARG A 41 0.52 8.15 5.35
N SER A 42 0.65 7.89 6.64
CA SER A 42 0.37 6.58 7.22
C SER A 42 -0.99 6.58 7.91
N LEU A 43 -1.70 5.48 7.78
CA LEU A 43 -3.04 5.26 8.36
C LEU A 43 -3.01 4.00 9.21
N ARG A 44 -3.61 4.07 10.40
CA ARG A 44 -3.93 2.90 11.22
C ARG A 44 -5.36 2.46 10.89
N VAL A 45 -5.48 1.30 10.28
CA VAL A 45 -6.76 0.69 9.88
C VAL A 45 -7.23 -0.24 10.99
N TYR A 46 -8.47 -0.05 11.41
CA TYR A 46 -9.18 -0.89 12.38
C TYR A 46 -10.15 -1.79 11.62
N PRO A 47 -10.05 -3.12 11.75
CA PRO A 47 -11.05 -4.02 11.19
C PRO A 47 -12.37 -3.83 11.95
N MET A 48 -13.39 -3.31 11.30
CA MET A 48 -14.74 -3.26 11.85
C MET A 48 -15.48 -4.52 11.40
N THR A 49 -16.02 -5.29 12.33
CA THR A 49 -16.68 -6.59 12.06
C THR A 49 -18.06 -6.45 11.42
N GLU A 50 -18.57 -5.23 11.25
CA GLU A 50 -19.93 -5.01 10.73
C GLU A 50 -19.96 -5.07 9.20
N GLN A 51 -20.02 -6.29 8.67
CA GLN A 51 -20.53 -6.55 7.33
C GLN A 51 -22.04 -6.28 7.33
N LEU A 52 -22.43 -5.03 7.06
CA LEU A 52 -23.81 -4.75 6.66
C LEU A 52 -24.01 -5.31 5.26
N VAL A 53 -24.57 -6.52 5.18
CA VAL A 53 -25.04 -7.12 3.93
C VAL A 53 -26.30 -6.37 3.50
N THR A 54 -26.12 -5.23 2.85
CA THR A 54 -27.19 -4.63 2.04
C THR A 54 -27.12 -5.24 0.65
N GLY A 55 -28.26 -5.72 0.14
CA GLY A 55 -28.37 -6.60 -1.03
C GLY A 55 -27.92 -6.04 -2.38
N HIS A 56 -27.06 -5.02 -2.42
CA HIS A 56 -26.54 -4.36 -3.63
C HIS A 56 -25.05 -3.97 -3.55
N GLY A 57 -24.29 -4.46 -2.57
CA GLY A 57 -22.84 -4.26 -2.52
C GLY A 57 -22.30 -4.33 -1.11
N THR A 58 -21.15 -4.99 -0.93
CA THR A 58 -20.46 -5.02 0.37
C THR A 58 -19.79 -3.67 0.62
N GLU A 59 -20.50 -2.74 1.27
CA GLU A 59 -19.88 -1.52 1.81
C GLU A 59 -19.11 -1.87 3.09
N GLN A 60 -17.80 -2.08 2.94
CA GLN A 60 -16.91 -2.29 4.08
C GLN A 60 -16.55 -0.94 4.70
N HIS A 61 -17.20 -0.59 5.81
CA HIS A 61 -16.84 0.59 6.60
C HIS A 61 -15.55 0.31 7.38
N PHE A 62 -14.41 0.72 6.81
CA PHE A 62 -13.13 0.69 7.52
C PHE A 62 -12.93 1.99 8.29
N HIS A 63 -12.70 1.91 9.60
CA HIS A 63 -12.22 3.06 10.35
C HIS A 63 -10.70 3.18 10.17
N ALA A 64 -10.22 4.34 9.73
CA ALA A 64 -8.82 4.60 9.50
C ALA A 64 -8.40 5.92 10.15
N GLU A 65 -7.39 5.86 11.02
CA GLU A 65 -6.86 7.04 11.73
C GLU A 65 -5.51 7.45 11.13
N ARG A 66 -5.26 8.74 10.95
CA ARG A 66 -3.95 9.23 10.51
C ARG A 66 -2.94 9.09 11.64
N VAL A 67 -1.82 8.45 11.34
CA VAL A 67 -0.69 8.29 12.26
C VAL A 67 0.57 8.94 11.67
N PRO A 68 1.56 9.29 12.51
CA PRO A 68 2.87 9.73 12.01
C PRO A 68 3.43 8.74 10.99
N LEU A 69 4.17 9.24 10.00
CA LEU A 69 4.74 8.41 8.94
C LEU A 69 5.56 7.26 9.53
N ASN A 70 5.20 6.04 9.16
CA ASN A 70 5.90 4.85 9.61
C ASN A 70 7.17 4.65 8.77
N TRP A 71 8.25 5.33 9.15
CA TRP A 71 9.53 5.30 8.43
C TRP A 71 10.09 3.89 8.24
N ARG A 72 9.87 2.97 9.19
CA ARG A 72 10.31 1.57 9.05
C ARG A 72 9.57 0.86 7.92
N GLN A 73 8.27 1.11 7.77
CA GLN A 73 7.50 0.58 6.65
C GLN A 73 7.92 1.22 5.33
N ILE A 74 8.16 2.53 5.33
CA ILE A 74 8.59 3.29 4.14
C ILE A 74 9.93 2.77 3.61
N LEU A 75 10.92 2.62 4.48
CA LEU A 75 12.24 2.10 4.12
C LEU A 75 12.15 0.66 3.59
N ASN A 76 11.31 -0.19 4.19
CA ASN A 76 11.10 -1.55 3.70
C ASN A 76 10.52 -1.59 2.29
N ILE A 77 9.57 -0.69 1.98
CA ILE A 77 8.97 -0.61 0.64
C ILE A 77 10.01 -0.19 -0.39
N TYR A 78 10.82 0.84 -0.10
CA TYR A 78 11.91 1.26 -0.98
C TYR A 78 12.96 0.17 -1.17
N ALA A 79 13.33 -0.56 -0.11
CA ALA A 79 14.29 -1.65 -0.23
C ALA A 79 13.80 -2.76 -1.18
N VAL A 80 12.52 -3.12 -1.09
CA VAL A 80 11.90 -4.10 -2.00
C VAL A 80 11.85 -3.54 -3.43
N GLU A 81 11.43 -2.30 -3.61
CA GLU A 81 11.34 -1.64 -4.92
C GLU A 81 12.71 -1.60 -5.63
N VAL A 82 13.76 -1.14 -4.93
CA VAL A 82 15.13 -1.10 -5.47
C VAL A 82 15.62 -2.50 -5.82
N THR A 83 15.33 -3.49 -4.99
CA THR A 83 15.73 -4.89 -5.25
C THR A 83 15.05 -5.43 -6.50
N CYS A 84 13.75 -5.19 -6.67
CA CYS A 84 12.99 -5.60 -7.86
C CYS A 84 13.53 -4.93 -9.13
N LEU A 85 13.81 -3.63 -9.09
CA LEU A 85 14.39 -2.90 -10.22
C LEU A 85 15.79 -3.41 -10.58
N ALA A 86 16.62 -3.72 -9.58
CA ALA A 86 17.96 -4.28 -9.80
C ALA A 86 17.88 -5.67 -10.47
N ILE A 87 16.99 -6.54 -10.01
CA ILE A 87 16.76 -7.86 -10.62
C ILE A 87 16.28 -7.70 -12.07
N ALA A 88 15.27 -6.85 -12.30
CA ALA A 88 14.74 -6.60 -13.63
C ALA A 88 15.83 -6.08 -14.58
N TRP A 89 16.68 -5.17 -14.12
CA TRP A 89 17.81 -4.66 -14.88
C TRP A 89 18.83 -5.75 -15.25
N VAL A 90 19.19 -6.61 -14.29
CA VAL A 90 20.12 -7.73 -14.54
C VAL A 90 19.54 -8.72 -15.56
N LEU A 91 18.25 -9.06 -15.44
CA LEU A 91 17.57 -9.95 -16.38
C LEU A 91 17.47 -9.32 -17.78
N PHE A 92 17.16 -8.03 -17.86
CA PHE A 92 17.12 -7.29 -19.12
C PHE A 92 18.48 -7.26 -19.81
N LYS A 93 19.56 -6.97 -19.06
CA LYS A 93 20.93 -7.04 -19.58
C LYS A 93 21.29 -8.43 -20.09
N ARG A 94 20.86 -9.48 -19.38
CA ARG A 94 21.10 -10.87 -19.79
C ARG A 94 20.34 -11.26 -21.05
N TYR A 95 19.12 -10.74 -21.24
CA TYR A 95 18.30 -11.02 -22.41
C TYR A 95 18.84 -10.36 -23.69
N MET A 96 19.48 -9.19 -23.57
CA MET A 96 20.06 -8.46 -24.70
C MET A 96 21.49 -8.89 -25.08
N SER A 97 22.09 -9.81 -24.32
CA SER A 97 23.44 -10.35 -24.58
C SER A 97 23.35 -11.72 -25.23
#